data_AF-D2H8D7-F1
#
_entry.id   AF-D2H8D7-F1
#
_cell.length_a   1.000
_cell.length_b   1.000
_cell.length_c   1.000
_cell.angle_alpha   90.00
_cell.angle_beta   90.00
_cell.angle_gamma   90.00
#
_symmetry.space_group_name_H-M   'P 1'
#
loop_
_entity.id
_entity.type
_entity.pdbx_description
1 polymer ?
#
loop_
_entity_poly.entity_id
_entity_poly.type
_entity_poly.pdbx_seq_one_letter_code
_entity_poly.pdbx_strand_id
1 'polypeptide(L)'
;IIISRTVHMFSFRHWLARQYVWFLIPYMIYDSYAMYLCEWYRTRDQNHRHSLTTFRNFLSKNRLMIAHHAVILFVLVPVAQRLRGDLGDFFVGCIFMAELSTPFVSLGRVLIQARADDLALKQQHTLLYKVNGILTLTTFLSCRILLFPFMYWSYGQQQGLSLLQVPFSIPFYCNVANAFLIAPQIYWFSLLCKKASRLFDSPLAKKDG
;
A
#
# COMPACT_ATOMS: atom_id res chain seq x y z
N ILE A 1 -11.75 11.63 15.28
CA ILE A 1 -11.14 12.25 14.08
C ILE A 1 -11.71 13.66 14.00
N ILE A 2 -11.10 14.59 14.75
CA ILE A 2 -11.56 15.98 14.82
C ILE A 2 -10.66 16.78 13.87
N ILE A 3 -11.30 17.30 12.83
CA ILE A 3 -10.76 18.33 11.95
C ILE A 3 -10.66 19.60 12.80
N SER A 4 -9.48 19.94 13.30
CA SER A 4 -9.19 21.27 13.83
C SER A 4 -8.18 21.97 12.92
N ARG A 5 -8.61 23.16 12.50
CA ARG A 5 -8.07 24.04 11.48
C ARG A 5 -6.62 24.44 11.78
N THR A 6 -5.82 24.47 10.71
CA THR A 6 -5.00 25.63 10.31
C THR A 6 -4.32 26.32 11.51
N VAL A 7 -3.17 25.87 12.00
CA VAL A 7 -1.85 26.49 11.71
C VAL A 7 -0.69 25.61 12.24
N HIS A 8 -0.95 24.42 12.80
CA HIS A 8 0.05 23.61 13.51
C HIS A 8 0.24 22.17 12.96
N MET A 9 -0.04 21.92 11.67
CA MET A 9 0.02 20.53 11.14
C MET A 9 1.44 19.94 11.10
N PHE A 10 2.49 20.77 11.09
CA PHE A 10 3.89 20.32 11.04
C PHE A 10 4.63 20.42 12.39
N SER A 11 4.18 21.26 13.33
CA SER A 11 4.83 21.38 14.66
C SER A 11 4.46 20.25 15.63
N PHE A 12 3.56 19.35 15.24
CA PHE A 12 3.32 18.14 16.01
C PHE A 12 4.43 17.14 15.73
N ARG A 13 5.51 17.24 16.51
CA ARG A 13 6.43 16.13 16.80
C ARG A 13 5.65 15.02 17.48
N HIS A 14 4.79 14.33 16.73
CA HIS A 14 4.00 13.25 17.28
C HIS A 14 4.95 12.09 17.56
N TRP A 15 5.08 11.76 18.85
CA TRP A 15 5.79 10.58 19.35
C TRP A 15 5.46 9.31 18.54
N LEU A 16 4.24 9.24 17.99
CA LEU A 16 3.77 8.19 17.11
C LEU A 16 4.67 8.01 15.87
N ALA A 17 5.03 9.08 15.15
CA ALA A 17 5.91 8.97 13.98
C ALA A 17 7.32 8.47 14.36
N ARG A 18 7.81 8.84 15.54
CA ARG A 18 9.10 8.38 16.08
C ARG A 18 9.08 6.90 16.41
N GLN A 19 8.02 6.39 17.04
CA GLN A 19 7.94 4.96 17.35
C GLN A 19 7.58 4.10 16.13
N TYR A 20 6.81 4.67 15.20
CA TYR A 20 6.39 3.97 14.00
C TYR A 20 7.57 3.55 13.12
N VAL A 21 8.60 4.39 12.96
CA VAL A 21 9.82 4.03 12.19
C VAL A 21 10.54 2.81 12.79
N TRP A 22 10.58 2.70 14.12
CA TRP A 22 11.20 1.56 14.81
C TRP A 22 10.33 0.31 14.78
N PHE A 23 9.00 0.46 14.75
CA PHE A 23 8.05 -0.63 14.55
C PHE A 23 8.02 -1.12 13.09
N LEU A 24 8.28 -0.23 12.14
CA LEU A 24 8.21 -0.50 10.71
C LEU A 24 9.25 -1.51 10.23
N ILE A 25 10.48 -1.43 10.75
CA ILE A 25 11.56 -2.35 10.38
C ILE A 25 11.17 -3.81 10.69
N PRO A 26 10.82 -4.19 11.94
CA PRO A 26 10.40 -5.56 12.24
C PRO A 26 9.10 -5.93 11.54
N TYR A 27 8.17 -4.98 11.31
CA TYR A 27 6.95 -5.21 10.55
C TYR A 27 7.23 -5.58 9.09
N MET A 28 8.08 -4.84 8.38
CA MET A 28 8.43 -5.09 6.98
C MET A 28 9.22 -6.40 6.80
N ILE A 29 10.06 -6.76 7.78
CA ILE A 29 10.72 -8.07 7.83
C ILE A 29 9.68 -9.18 8.01
N TYR A 30 8.74 -9.01 8.93
CA TYR A 30 7.67 -9.97 9.18
C TYR A 30 6.77 -10.16 7.95
N ASP A 31 6.34 -9.09 7.28
CA ASP A 31 5.48 -9.18 6.08
C ASP A 31 6.19 -9.91 4.93
N SER A 32 7.48 -9.62 4.73
CA SER A 32 8.32 -10.33 3.75
C SER A 32 8.45 -11.83 4.07
N TYR A 33 8.59 -12.17 5.36
CA TYR A 33 8.66 -13.56 5.82
C TYR A 33 7.30 -14.28 5.69
N ALA A 34 6.20 -13.62 6.05
CA ALA A 34 4.85 -14.16 5.89
C ALA A 34 4.51 -14.40 4.41
N MET A 35 4.91 -13.50 3.51
CA MET A 35 4.80 -13.72 2.07
C MET A 35 5.56 -14.96 1.60
N TYR A 36 6.78 -15.17 2.11
CA TYR A 36 7.57 -16.36 1.81
C TYR A 36 6.91 -17.63 2.32
N LEU A 37 6.43 -17.64 3.57
CA LEU A 37 5.70 -18.77 4.15
C LEU A 37 4.43 -19.10 3.36
N CYS A 38 3.64 -18.11 2.98
CA CYS A 38 2.43 -18.30 2.17
C CYS A 38 2.74 -19.00 0.83
N GLU A 39 3.81 -18.61 0.14
CA GLU A 39 4.22 -19.29 -1.09
C GLU A 39 4.76 -20.70 -0.81
N TRP A 40 5.52 -20.87 0.27
CA TRP A 40 6.02 -22.17 0.70
C TRP A 40 4.87 -23.14 0.96
N TYR A 41 3.87 -22.77 1.75
CA TYR A 41 2.70 -23.62 2.01
C TYR A 41 1.90 -23.91 0.74
N ARG A 42 1.71 -22.91 -0.13
CA ARG A 42 0.99 -23.07 -1.40
C ARG A 42 1.69 -24.03 -2.39
N THR A 43 3.01 -24.12 -2.32
CA THR A 43 3.82 -25.01 -3.18
C THR A 43 4.18 -26.34 -2.52
N ARG A 44 4.12 -26.42 -1.18
CA ARG A 44 4.35 -27.63 -0.39
C ARG A 44 3.33 -28.73 -0.70
N ASP A 45 2.13 -28.36 -1.15
CA ASP A 45 1.09 -29.31 -1.58
C ASP A 45 1.35 -29.88 -2.99
N GLN A 46 2.26 -29.29 -3.79
CA GLN A 46 2.48 -29.66 -5.20
C GLN A 46 3.84 -30.27 -5.54
N ASN A 47 4.90 -30.18 -4.73
CA ASN A 47 6.15 -30.90 -5.04
C ASN A 47 7.15 -31.04 -3.88
N HIS A 48 7.69 -32.26 -3.73
CA HIS A 48 8.60 -32.67 -2.66
C HIS A 48 10.09 -32.34 -2.90
N ARG A 49 10.45 -31.49 -3.87
CA ARG A 49 11.87 -31.31 -4.25
C ARG A 49 12.28 -29.85 -4.50
N HIS A 50 13.39 -29.50 -3.84
CA HIS A 50 14.22 -28.28 -3.93
C HIS A 50 13.66 -26.95 -3.38
N SER A 51 14.01 -26.69 -2.11
CA SER A 51 13.88 -25.41 -1.40
C SER A 51 14.38 -24.19 -2.20
N LEU A 52 15.51 -24.33 -2.91
CA LEU A 52 16.13 -23.24 -3.68
C LEU A 52 15.36 -22.85 -4.94
N THR A 53 14.78 -23.82 -5.67
CA THR A 53 13.95 -23.52 -6.85
C THR A 53 12.62 -22.90 -6.46
N THR A 54 12.03 -23.31 -5.33
CA THR A 54 10.83 -22.68 -4.76
C THR A 54 11.12 -21.23 -4.36
N PHE A 55 12.25 -20.97 -3.70
CA PHE A 55 12.67 -19.61 -3.36
C PHE A 55 12.91 -18.74 -4.60
N ARG A 56 13.58 -19.26 -5.63
CA ARG A 56 13.83 -18.53 -6.88
C ARG A 56 12.54 -18.26 -7.66
N ASN A 57 11.60 -19.20 -7.67
CA ASN A 57 10.28 -19.03 -8.27
C ASN A 57 9.42 -18.02 -7.50
N PHE A 58 9.47 -18.03 -6.16
CA PHE A 58 8.84 -17.03 -5.31
C PHE A 58 9.38 -15.63 -5.60
N LEU A 59 10.71 -15.49 -5.64
CA LEU A 59 11.37 -14.23 -5.90
C LEU A 59 10.98 -13.71 -7.29
N SER A 60 10.94 -14.57 -8.32
CA SER A 60 10.57 -14.22 -9.69
C SER A 60 9.09 -13.86 -9.87
N LYS A 61 8.17 -14.55 -9.19
CA LYS A 61 6.72 -14.29 -9.27
C LYS A 61 6.30 -13.05 -8.48
N ASN A 62 6.96 -12.78 -7.34
CA ASN A 62 6.62 -11.67 -6.46
C ASN A 62 7.64 -10.51 -6.52
N ARG A 63 8.45 -10.43 -7.59
CA ARG A 63 9.53 -9.42 -7.78
C ARG A 63 9.10 -8.02 -7.39
N LEU A 64 7.92 -7.59 -7.83
CA LEU A 64 7.44 -6.23 -7.62
C LEU A 64 7.12 -5.94 -6.13
N MET A 65 6.51 -6.89 -5.43
CA MET A 65 6.22 -6.75 -4.00
C MET A 65 7.51 -6.81 -3.17
N ILE A 66 8.43 -7.72 -3.50
CA ILE A 66 9.69 -7.89 -2.77
C ILE A 66 10.61 -6.69 -3.00
N ALA A 67 10.71 -6.21 -4.24
CA ALA A 67 11.44 -4.99 -4.57
C ALA A 67 10.85 -3.78 -3.83
N HIS A 68 9.52 -3.68 -3.73
CA HIS A 68 8.86 -2.61 -2.96
C HIS A 68 9.27 -2.65 -1.48
N HIS A 69 9.25 -3.82 -0.83
CA HIS A 69 9.67 -3.96 0.57
C HIS A 69 11.16 -3.67 0.77
N ALA A 70 12.01 -4.12 -0.17
CA ALA A 70 13.43 -3.81 -0.14
C ALA A 70 13.69 -2.31 -0.28
N VAL A 71 13.00 -1.62 -1.18
CA VAL A 71 13.09 -0.16 -1.33
C VAL A 71 12.61 0.55 -0.07
N ILE A 72 11.52 0.09 0.56
CA ILE A 72 11.07 0.66 1.83
C ILE A 72 12.14 0.51 2.91
N LEU A 73 12.65 -0.71 3.11
CA LEU A 73 13.62 -1.02 4.16
C LEU A 73 14.98 -0.34 3.95
N PHE A 74 15.53 -0.37 2.74
CA PHE A 74 16.91 0.06 2.48
C PHE A 74 17.02 1.50 1.96
N VAL A 75 15.93 2.09 1.47
CA VAL A 75 15.95 3.46 0.92
C VAL A 75 15.03 4.36 1.73
N LEU A 76 13.74 4.04 1.83
CA LEU A 76 12.76 4.92 2.45
C LEU A 76 13.02 5.11 3.94
N VAL A 77 13.34 4.04 4.68
CA VAL A 77 13.63 4.12 6.12
C VAL A 77 14.89 4.95 6.41
N PRO A 78 16.06 4.71 5.78
CA PRO A 78 17.24 5.56 6.00
C PRO A 78 17.05 7.00 5.54
N VAL A 79 16.32 7.24 4.44
CA VAL A 79 16.00 8.58 3.97
C VAL A 79 15.07 9.30 4.95
N ALA A 80 14.04 8.62 5.49
CA ALA A 80 13.17 9.16 6.53
C ALA A 80 13.93 9.49 7.81
N GLN A 81 14.93 8.68 8.18
CA GLN A 81 15.81 8.97 9.31
C GLN A 81 16.73 10.17 9.06
N ARG A 82 17.19 10.40 7.82
CA ARG A 82 18.05 11.53 7.43
C ARG A 82 17.29 12.84 7.22
N LEU A 83 16.09 12.80 6.66
CA LEU A 83 15.24 13.97 6.41
C LEU A 83 14.46 14.43 7.66
N ARG A 84 14.85 13.90 8.82
CA ARG A 84 14.20 14.13 10.11
C ARG A 84 14.47 15.56 10.59
N GLY A 85 13.40 16.29 10.90
CA GLY A 85 13.40 17.73 11.22
C GLY A 85 12.06 18.35 10.81
N ASP A 86 11.71 19.53 11.33
CA ASP A 86 10.35 20.11 11.34
C ASP A 86 9.45 19.82 10.12
N LEU A 87 9.94 19.94 8.89
CA LEU A 87 9.15 19.66 7.68
C LEU A 87 9.05 18.17 7.31
N GLY A 88 10.09 17.36 7.56
CA GLY A 88 10.17 15.97 7.09
C GLY A 88 9.21 15.01 7.81
N ASP A 89 8.91 15.28 9.08
CA ASP A 89 8.11 14.38 9.92
C ASP A 89 6.65 14.24 9.42
N PHE A 90 6.08 15.31 8.86
CA PHE A 90 4.75 15.27 8.23
C PHE A 90 4.73 14.41 6.97
N PHE A 91 5.66 14.62 6.04
CA PHE A 91 5.71 13.84 4.79
C PHE A 91 5.97 12.36 5.05
N VAL A 92 6.86 12.06 6.00
CA VAL A 92 7.12 10.69 6.46
C VAL A 92 5.85 10.07 7.06
N GLY A 93 5.13 10.80 7.92
CA GLY A 93 3.86 10.35 8.48
C GLY A 93 2.78 10.09 7.41
N CYS A 94 2.69 10.95 6.39
CA CYS A 94 1.79 10.75 5.26
C CYS A 94 2.14 9.46 4.51
N ILE A 95 3.42 9.21 4.22
CA ILE A 95 3.85 7.99 3.54
C ILE A 95 3.49 6.73 4.35
N PHE A 96 3.56 6.78 5.68
CA PHE A 96 3.12 5.66 6.54
C PHE A 96 1.60 5.46 6.55
N MET A 97 0.82 6.50 6.30
CA MET A 97 -0.62 6.38 6.14
C MET A 97 -0.99 5.44 4.98
N ALA A 98 -0.09 5.24 4.02
CA ALA A 98 -0.26 4.27 2.93
C ALA A 98 -0.38 2.81 3.44
N GLU A 99 0.10 2.48 4.62
CA GLU A 99 -0.01 1.14 5.20
C GLU A 99 -1.40 0.80 5.71
N LEU A 100 -2.25 1.82 5.91
CA LEU A 100 -3.63 1.61 6.34
C LEU A 100 -4.46 0.83 5.30
N SER A 101 -4.08 0.86 4.02
CA SER A 101 -4.76 0.06 2.98
C SER A 101 -4.33 -1.40 2.96
N THR A 102 -3.17 -1.76 3.54
CA THR A 102 -2.61 -3.11 3.54
C THR A 102 -3.52 -4.18 4.17
N PRO A 103 -4.18 -3.96 5.33
CA PRO A 103 -5.09 -4.96 5.91
C PRO A 103 -6.24 -5.35 4.97
N PHE A 104 -6.80 -4.40 4.21
CA PHE A 104 -7.91 -4.66 3.28
C PHE A 104 -7.45 -5.47 2.05
N VAL A 105 -6.24 -5.18 1.54
CA VAL A 105 -5.61 -5.96 0.46
C VAL A 105 -5.33 -7.39 0.90
N SER A 106 -4.81 -7.59 2.11
CA SER A 106 -4.51 -8.91 2.67
C SER A 106 -5.77 -9.71 2.98
N LEU A 107 -6.81 -9.08 3.56
CA LEU A 107 -8.11 -9.69 3.79
C LEU A 107 -8.75 -10.16 2.47
N GLY A 108 -8.57 -9.41 1.38
CA GLY A 108 -9.04 -9.80 0.06
C GLY A 108 -8.44 -11.12 -0.44
N ARG A 109 -7.17 -11.42 -0.11
CA ARG A 109 -6.55 -12.71 -0.47
C ARG A 109 -7.06 -13.85 0.39
N VAL A 110 -7.21 -13.63 1.69
CA VAL A 110 -7.76 -14.63 2.63
C VAL A 110 -9.20 -14.99 2.22
N LEU A 111 -10.02 -14.01 1.87
CA LEU A 111 -11.39 -14.25 1.40
C LEU A 111 -11.46 -15.04 0.10
N ILE A 112 -10.49 -14.87 -0.82
CA ILE A 112 -10.41 -15.67 -2.05
C ILE A 112 -10.01 -17.12 -1.74
N GLN A 113 -9.01 -17.31 -0.88
CA GLN A 113 -8.57 -18.64 -0.46
C GLN A 113 -9.70 -19.38 0.26
N ALA A 114 -10.31 -18.75 1.26
CA ALA A 114 -11.43 -19.32 2.01
C ALA A 114 -12.65 -19.65 1.14
N ARG A 115 -12.90 -18.88 0.07
CA ARG A 115 -13.98 -19.16 -0.90
C ARG A 115 -13.67 -20.37 -1.79
N ALA A 116 -12.40 -20.66 -2.07
CA ALA A 116 -12.01 -21.80 -2.89
C ALA A 116 -12.18 -23.13 -2.13
N ASP A 117 -12.01 -23.11 -0.81
CA ASP A 117 -12.00 -24.30 0.03
C ASP A 117 -13.40 -24.70 0.55
N ASP A 118 -14.41 -23.83 0.48
CA ASP A 118 -15.76 -24.09 1.03
C ASP A 118 -16.90 -23.77 0.04
N LEU A 119 -17.63 -24.81 -0.40
CA LEU A 119 -18.73 -24.73 -1.37
C LEU A 119 -20.03 -24.14 -0.76
N ALA A 120 -20.22 -24.25 0.57
CA ALA A 120 -21.46 -23.90 1.26
C ALA A 120 -21.59 -22.40 1.62
N LEU A 121 -20.46 -21.70 1.77
CA LEU A 121 -20.39 -20.29 2.20
C LEU A 121 -20.41 -19.26 1.06
N LYS A 122 -20.71 -19.70 -0.17
CA LYS A 122 -20.59 -18.93 -1.41
C LYS A 122 -21.36 -17.60 -1.41
N GLN A 123 -22.53 -17.51 -0.77
CA GLN A 123 -23.41 -16.33 -0.82
C GLN A 123 -22.94 -15.21 0.14
N GLN A 124 -22.69 -15.51 1.42
CA GLN A 124 -22.27 -14.51 2.41
C GLN A 124 -20.84 -13.99 2.16
N HIS A 125 -19.93 -14.88 1.73
CA HIS A 125 -18.59 -14.48 1.36
C HIS A 125 -18.57 -13.65 0.07
N THR A 126 -19.58 -13.75 -0.80
CA THR A 126 -19.68 -12.87 -1.98
C THR A 126 -19.97 -11.42 -1.60
N LEU A 127 -20.80 -11.16 -0.57
CA LEU A 127 -21.07 -9.80 -0.10
C LEU A 127 -19.88 -9.22 0.65
N LEU A 128 -19.28 -9.98 1.57
CA LEU A 128 -18.05 -9.58 2.27
C LEU A 128 -16.90 -9.32 1.28
N TYR A 129 -16.77 -10.13 0.24
CA TYR A 129 -15.76 -9.96 -0.80
C TYR A 129 -15.99 -8.69 -1.63
N LYS A 130 -17.23 -8.36 -1.98
CA LYS A 130 -17.58 -7.10 -2.65
C LYS A 130 -17.32 -5.88 -1.76
N VAL A 131 -17.75 -5.92 -0.50
CA VAL A 131 -17.53 -4.85 0.48
C VAL A 131 -16.04 -4.64 0.72
N ASN A 132 -15.26 -5.72 0.93
CA ASN A 132 -13.81 -5.63 1.07
C ASN A 132 -13.15 -5.09 -0.20
N GLY A 133 -13.65 -5.45 -1.39
CA GLY A 133 -13.18 -4.91 -2.65
C GLY A 133 -13.36 -3.39 -2.75
N ILE A 134 -14.54 -2.88 -2.38
CA ILE A 134 -14.84 -1.44 -2.33
C ILE A 134 -13.96 -0.76 -1.28
N LEU A 135 -13.87 -1.30 -0.07
CA LEU A 135 -13.01 -0.76 1.00
C LEU A 135 -11.54 -0.72 0.58
N THR A 136 -11.06 -1.77 -0.09
CA THR A 136 -9.70 -1.83 -0.63
C THR A 136 -9.47 -0.73 -1.66
N LEU A 137 -10.38 -0.55 -2.63
CA LEU A 137 -10.26 0.51 -3.63
C LEU A 137 -10.29 1.90 -3.01
N THR A 138 -11.25 2.17 -2.13
CA THR A 138 -11.43 3.47 -1.49
C THR A 138 -10.24 3.82 -0.62
N THR A 139 -9.79 2.89 0.24
CA THR A 139 -8.62 3.11 1.10
C THR A 139 -7.32 3.23 0.30
N PHE A 140 -7.15 2.45 -0.77
CA PHE A 140 -5.96 2.56 -1.62
C PHE A 140 -5.93 3.90 -2.35
N LEU A 141 -7.06 4.37 -2.88
CA LEU A 141 -7.17 5.67 -3.54
C LEU A 141 -6.89 6.82 -2.55
N SER A 142 -7.55 6.83 -1.39
CA SER A 142 -7.43 7.92 -0.43
C SER A 142 -6.08 7.94 0.28
N CYS A 143 -5.62 6.79 0.79
CA CYS A 143 -4.41 6.71 1.61
C CYS A 143 -3.12 6.64 0.78
N ARG A 144 -3.17 6.26 -0.51
CA ARG A 144 -1.96 6.12 -1.33
C ARG A 144 -1.89 7.06 -2.52
N ILE A 145 -2.99 7.30 -3.24
CA ILE A 145 -2.94 8.15 -4.45
C ILE A 145 -3.20 9.60 -4.09
N LEU A 146 -4.33 9.91 -3.44
CA LEU A 146 -4.72 11.28 -3.08
C LEU A 146 -3.81 11.90 -2.03
N LEU A 147 -3.09 11.07 -1.29
CA LEU A 147 -2.07 11.50 -0.34
C LEU A 147 -0.96 12.32 -1.01
N PHE A 148 -0.52 11.99 -2.22
CA PHE A 148 0.52 12.76 -2.92
C PHE A 148 0.07 14.18 -3.31
N PRO A 149 -1.07 14.39 -4.00
CA PRO A 149 -1.63 15.72 -4.21
C PRO A 149 -1.84 16.50 -2.91
N PHE A 150 -2.30 15.83 -1.84
CA PHE A 150 -2.50 16.44 -0.53
C PHE A 150 -1.17 16.93 0.10
N MET A 151 -0.09 16.16 -0.04
CA MET A 151 1.24 16.56 0.39
C MET A 151 1.72 17.82 -0.36
N TYR A 152 1.54 17.89 -1.68
CA TYR A 152 1.89 19.07 -2.49
C TYR A 152 1.02 20.28 -2.14
N TRP A 153 -0.28 20.07 -1.89
CA TRP A 153 -1.19 21.13 -1.46
C TRP A 153 -0.81 21.73 -0.12
N SER A 154 -0.53 20.87 0.86
CA SER A 154 -0.15 21.29 2.21
C SER A 154 1.16 22.08 2.20
N TYR A 155 2.13 21.65 1.38
CA TYR A 155 3.37 22.40 1.16
C TYR A 155 3.12 23.75 0.48
N GLY A 156 2.32 23.78 -0.59
CA GLY A 156 1.99 25.02 -1.32
C GLY A 156 1.33 26.05 -0.43
N GLN A 157 0.36 25.65 0.40
CA GLN A 157 -0.31 26.55 1.34
C GLN A 157 0.65 27.16 2.37
N GLN A 158 1.69 26.44 2.78
CA GLN A 158 2.70 26.97 3.71
C GLN A 158 3.65 27.96 3.06
N GLN A 159 4.01 27.73 1.79
CA GLN A 159 4.92 28.60 1.04
C GLN A 159 4.19 29.74 0.30
N GLY A 160 2.85 29.83 0.42
CA GLY A 160 2.03 30.78 -0.33
C GLY A 160 2.00 30.51 -1.83
N LEU A 161 2.28 29.28 -2.26
CA LEU A 161 2.36 28.87 -3.66
C LEU A 161 1.09 28.16 -4.11
N SER A 162 0.69 28.38 -5.36
CA SER A 162 -0.39 27.60 -5.97
C SER A 162 0.05 26.15 -6.22
N LEU A 163 -0.90 25.22 -6.23
CA LEU A 163 -0.65 23.78 -6.43
C LEU A 163 0.21 23.46 -7.67
N LEU A 164 0.03 24.22 -8.75
CA LEU A 164 0.75 24.02 -10.01
C LEU A 164 2.18 24.56 -9.97
N GLN A 165 2.49 25.48 -9.05
CA GLN A 165 3.83 26.05 -8.88
C GLN A 165 4.71 25.20 -7.95
N VAL A 166 4.11 24.44 -7.04
CA VAL A 166 4.83 23.59 -6.07
C VAL A 166 5.86 22.64 -6.72
N PRO A 167 5.55 21.91 -7.82
CA PRO A 167 6.52 21.05 -8.47
C PRO A 167 7.74 21.80 -9.02
N PHE A 168 7.61 23.08 -9.36
CA PHE A 168 8.71 23.89 -9.89
C PHE A 168 9.53 24.58 -8.80
N SER A 169 8.97 24.71 -7.59
CA SER A 169 9.65 25.30 -6.43
C SER A 169 10.41 24.28 -5.58
N ILE A 170 10.01 23.00 -5.63
CA ILE A 170 10.69 21.91 -4.92
C ILE A 170 11.91 21.42 -5.73
N PRO A 171 13.05 21.03 -5.09
CA PRO A 171 14.18 20.44 -5.78
C PRO A 171 13.79 19.26 -6.68
N PHE A 172 14.36 19.19 -7.88
CA PHE A 172 14.04 18.16 -8.87
C PHE A 172 14.12 16.74 -8.31
N TYR A 173 15.15 16.43 -7.50
CA TYR A 173 15.33 15.13 -6.87
C TYR A 173 14.14 14.69 -5.98
N CYS A 174 13.48 15.63 -5.30
CA CYS A 174 12.31 15.33 -4.47
C CYS A 174 11.08 14.99 -5.32
N ASN A 175 10.88 15.68 -6.44
CA ASN A 175 9.82 15.33 -7.40
C ASN A 175 10.06 13.96 -8.04
N VAL A 176 11.32 13.68 -8.40
CA VAL A 176 11.72 12.36 -8.92
C VAL A 176 11.47 11.27 -7.88
N ALA A 177 11.87 11.48 -6.62
CA ALA A 177 11.61 10.55 -5.53
C ALA A 177 10.11 10.30 -5.34
N ASN A 178 9.29 11.35 -5.32
CA ASN A 178 7.84 11.22 -5.21
C ASN A 178 7.22 10.48 -6.42
N ALA A 179 7.72 10.74 -7.62
CA ALA A 179 7.29 10.04 -8.83
C ALA A 179 7.60 8.53 -8.74
N PHE A 180 8.80 8.17 -8.26
CA PHE A 180 9.16 6.77 -8.02
C PHE A 180 8.31 6.11 -6.93
N LEU A 181 7.88 6.87 -5.91
CA LEU A 181 7.01 6.34 -4.85
C LEU A 181 5.56 6.14 -5.31
N ILE A 182 5.00 7.05 -6.12
CA ILE A 182 3.60 6.98 -6.58
C ILE A 182 3.41 6.02 -7.77
N ALA A 183 4.40 5.88 -8.66
CA ALA A 183 4.33 5.02 -9.84
C ALA A 183 3.88 3.57 -9.56
N PRO A 184 4.48 2.82 -8.61
CA PRO A 184 4.01 1.48 -8.28
C PRO A 184 2.60 1.48 -7.69
N GLN A 185 2.21 2.53 -6.97
CA GLN A 185 0.85 2.65 -6.40
C GLN A 185 -0.20 2.81 -7.50
N ILE A 186 0.04 3.67 -8.50
CA ILE A 186 -0.86 3.84 -9.66
C ILE A 186 -0.98 2.53 -10.43
N TYR A 187 0.14 1.83 -10.63
CA TYR A 187 0.15 0.53 -11.31
C TYR A 187 -0.69 -0.52 -10.54
N TRP A 188 -0.51 -0.64 -9.22
CA TRP A 188 -1.29 -1.57 -8.39
C TRP A 188 -2.76 -1.19 -8.31
N PHE A 189 -3.09 0.09 -8.21
CA PHE A 189 -4.46 0.56 -8.24
C PHE A 189 -5.13 0.20 -9.57
N SER A 190 -4.44 0.38 -10.69
CA SER A 190 -4.94 -0.04 -12.01
C SER A 190 -5.22 -1.54 -12.07
N LEU A 191 -4.38 -2.37 -11.46
CA LEU A 191 -4.62 -3.81 -11.35
C LEU A 191 -5.80 -4.14 -10.43
N LEU A 192 -5.98 -3.41 -9.33
CA LEU A 192 -7.11 -3.57 -8.42
C LEU A 192 -8.42 -3.19 -9.11
N CYS A 193 -8.46 -2.06 -9.83
CA CYS A 193 -9.61 -1.65 -10.64
C CYS A 193 -9.96 -2.71 -11.70
N LYS A 194 -8.98 -3.26 -12.42
CA LYS A 194 -9.19 -4.36 -13.39
C LYS A 194 -9.67 -5.66 -12.75
N LYS A 195 -9.35 -5.92 -11.48
CA LYS A 195 -9.88 -7.08 -10.74
C LYS A 195 -11.30 -6.82 -10.29
N ALA A 196 -11.58 -5.61 -9.81
CA ALA A 196 -12.91 -5.19 -9.38
C ALA A 196 -13.89 -5.15 -10.55
N SER A 197 -13.52 -4.61 -11.71
CA SER A 197 -14.41 -4.58 -12.89
C SER A 197 -14.86 -5.99 -13.27
N ARG A 198 -13.93 -6.94 -13.43
CA ARG A 198 -14.24 -8.36 -13.70
C ARG A 198 -15.16 -8.99 -12.66
N LEU A 199 -15.03 -8.60 -11.39
CA LEU A 199 -15.89 -9.07 -10.31
C LEU A 199 -17.31 -8.48 -10.38
N PHE A 200 -17.46 -7.23 -10.81
CA PHE A 200 -18.75 -6.56 -10.97
C PHE A 200 -19.44 -6.85 -12.31
N ASP A 201 -18.69 -7.30 -13.33
CA ASP A 201 -19.22 -7.72 -14.64
C ASP A 201 -19.74 -9.18 -14.61
N SER A 202 -19.05 -10.08 -13.88
CA SER A 202 -19.44 -11.49 -13.72
C SER A 202 -20.84 -11.79 -13.12
N PRO A 203 -21.49 -10.93 -12.30
CA PRO A 203 -22.84 -11.16 -11.78
C PRO A 203 -23.96 -10.87 -12.79
N LEU A 204 -23.71 -10.10 -13.85
CA LEU A 204 -24.74 -9.76 -14.84
C LEU A 204 -24.95 -10.87 -15.88
N ALA A 205 -23.94 -11.69 -16.14
CA ALA A 205 -24.00 -12.80 -17.10
C ALA A 205 -24.79 -14.04 -16.61
N LYS A 206 -25.36 -14.03 -15.40
CA LYS A 206 -26.14 -15.16 -14.86
C LYS A 206 -27.62 -14.83 -14.62
N LYS A 207 -28.13 -13.75 -15.19
CA LYS A 207 -29.56 -13.39 -15.07
C LYS A 207 -30.37 -13.56 -16.37
N ASP A 208 -29.72 -13.95 -17.46
CA ASP A 208 -30.37 -14.16 -18.78
C ASP A 208 -30.13 -15.59 -19.28
N GLY A 209 -30.64 -16.58 -18.55
CA GLY A 209 -30.61 -18.00 -18.94
C GLY A 209 -31.73 -18.78 -18.28
#